data_AF-A0A8K0MTC8-F1
#
_entry.id   AF-A0A8K0MTC8-F1
#
_cell.length_a   1.000
_cell.length_b   1.000
_cell.length_c   1.000
_cell.angle_alpha   90.00
_cell.angle_beta   90.00
_cell.angle_gamma   90.00
#
_symmetry.space_group_name_H-M   'P 1'
#
loop_
_entity.id
_entity.type
_entity.pdbx_description
1 polymer ?
#
loop_
_entity_poly.entity_id
_entity_poly.type
_entity_poly.pdbx_seq_one_letter_code
_entity_poly.pdbx_strand_id
1 'polypeptide(L)'
;MKDGVKRFHEQDTEVKKQFYTRDSSKPVVYDSNFDLYSAPSANWRDTLSLISNDRFKNGEHRVLANGVGPRISVATFFYTGMLETKKLYGPIKELLSDANRPKYRETTVRDFIAAFQGKGLGGTSALANFKI
;
A
#
# COMPACT_ATOMS: atom_id res chain seq x y z
N MET A 1 -29.28 -2.04 1.45
CA MET A 1 -27.83 -1.75 1.39
C MET A 1 -27.34 -1.02 2.65
N LYS A 2 -27.94 0.12 3.03
CA LYS A 2 -27.58 0.90 4.23
C LYS A 2 -27.53 0.10 5.53
N ASP A 3 -28.55 -0.73 5.80
CA ASP A 3 -28.60 -1.54 7.04
C ASP A 3 -27.53 -2.65 7.06
N GLY A 4 -27.14 -3.16 5.90
CA GLY A 4 -26.06 -4.14 5.78
C GLY A 4 -24.69 -3.54 6.14
N VAL A 5 -24.42 -2.32 5.67
CA VAL A 5 -23.21 -1.57 6.01
C VAL A 5 -23.18 -1.27 7.50
N LYS A 6 -24.30 -0.81 8.07
CA LYS A 6 -24.41 -0.54 9.51
C LYS A 6 -24.12 -1.79 10.35
N ARG A 7 -24.78 -2.92 10.06
CA ARG A 7 -24.55 -4.21 10.74
C ARG A 7 -23.09 -4.67 10.64
N PHE A 8 -22.44 -4.48 9.49
CA PHE A 8 -21.02 -4.83 9.33
C PHE A 8 -20.11 -3.99 10.24
N HIS A 9 -20.33 -2.67 10.31
CA HIS A 9 -19.51 -1.80 11.18
C HIS A 9 -19.72 -2.05 12.67
N GLU A 10 -20.92 -2.48 13.06
CA GLU A 10 -21.29 -2.84 14.44
C GLU A 10 -20.74 -4.21 14.89
N GLN A 11 -20.18 -5.03 14.00
CA GLN A 11 -19.55 -6.30 14.37
C GLN A 11 -18.31 -6.11 15.25
N ASP A 12 -18.02 -7.13 16.06
CA ASP A 12 -16.78 -7.25 16.83
C ASP A 12 -15.54 -7.09 15.95
N THR A 13 -14.50 -6.51 16.54
CA THR A 13 -13.24 -6.24 15.83
C THR A 13 -12.59 -7.54 15.33
N GLU A 14 -12.68 -8.63 16.09
CA GLU A 14 -12.14 -9.94 15.67
C GLU A 14 -12.86 -10.52 14.46
N VAL A 15 -14.17 -10.26 14.30
CA VAL A 15 -14.94 -10.66 13.13
C VAL A 15 -14.52 -9.84 11.91
N LYS A 16 -14.41 -8.52 12.07
CA LYS A 16 -13.99 -7.62 10.98
C LYS A 16 -12.57 -7.91 10.47
N LYS A 17 -11.65 -8.34 11.35
CA LYS A 17 -10.28 -8.73 10.98
C LYS A 17 -10.24 -9.86 9.94
N GLN A 18 -11.24 -10.74 9.90
CA GLN A 18 -11.30 -11.84 8.93
C GLN A 18 -11.50 -11.34 7.49
N PHE A 19 -12.06 -10.14 7.33
CA PHE A 19 -12.27 -9.49 6.03
C PHE A 19 -11.13 -8.56 5.64
N TYR A 20 -10.15 -8.35 6.53
CA TYR A 20 -8.96 -7.56 6.23
C TYR A 20 -8.02 -8.39 5.36
N THR A 21 -7.89 -8.01 4.10
CA THR A 21 -7.07 -8.72 3.12
C THR A 21 -6.65 -7.78 2.00
N ARG A 22 -5.54 -8.11 1.34
CA ARG A 22 -5.10 -7.44 0.11
C ARG A 22 -5.39 -8.26 -1.16
N ASP A 23 -5.97 -9.44 -0.98
CA ASP A 23 -6.36 -10.32 -2.05
C ASP A 23 -7.66 -9.80 -2.70
N SER A 24 -7.52 -9.21 -3.88
CA SER A 24 -8.65 -8.68 -4.65
C SER A 24 -9.52 -9.76 -5.29
N SER A 25 -9.16 -11.05 -5.18
CA SER A 25 -10.04 -12.16 -5.61
C SER A 25 -11.16 -12.46 -4.62
N LYS A 26 -11.10 -11.90 -3.40
CA LYS A 26 -12.14 -12.11 -2.38
C LYS A 26 -13.42 -11.34 -2.73
N PRO A 27 -14.61 -11.95 -2.48
CA PRO A 27 -15.90 -11.33 -2.80
C PRO A 27 -16.21 -10.10 -1.94
N VAL A 28 -15.59 -10.01 -0.76
CA VAL A 28 -15.68 -8.84 0.14
C VAL A 28 -14.29 -8.57 0.69
N VAL A 29 -13.81 -7.35 0.49
CA VAL A 29 -12.56 -6.85 1.06
C VAL A 29 -12.91 -5.67 1.94
N TYR A 30 -12.49 -5.72 3.20
CA TYR A 30 -12.54 -4.57 4.08
C TYR A 30 -11.18 -3.90 4.08
N ASP A 31 -11.10 -2.71 3.49
CA ASP A 31 -9.92 -1.85 3.59
C ASP A 31 -10.16 -0.75 4.63
N SER A 32 -9.21 -0.60 5.55
CA SER A 32 -9.21 0.45 6.55
C SER A 32 -8.22 1.50 6.10
N ASN A 33 -8.74 2.57 5.50
CA ASN A 33 -7.91 3.63 4.96
C ASN A 33 -6.99 4.26 6.01
N PHE A 34 -5.78 4.45 5.52
CA PHE A 34 -4.64 5.16 6.05
C PHE A 34 -4.97 6.65 6.37
N ASP A 35 -4.43 7.15 7.49
CA ASP A 35 -4.77 8.37 8.25
C ASP A 35 -5.13 9.69 7.53
N LEU A 36 -5.92 10.56 8.20
CA LEU A 36 -5.95 12.02 7.90
C LEU A 36 -6.05 13.01 9.08
N TYR A 37 -5.96 12.64 10.36
CA TYR A 37 -5.86 13.67 11.43
C TYR A 37 -4.83 13.37 12.52
N SER A 38 -3.94 12.42 12.27
CA SER A 38 -2.88 12.01 13.21
C SER A 38 -1.54 11.72 12.55
N ALA A 39 -1.46 11.64 11.22
CA ALA A 39 -0.20 11.40 10.50
C ALA A 39 0.28 12.68 9.79
N PRO A 40 1.46 13.24 10.13
CA PRO A 40 1.94 14.50 9.58
C PRO A 40 2.50 14.42 8.15
N SER A 41 2.33 13.33 7.41
CA SER A 41 3.18 13.06 6.25
C SER A 41 2.46 12.37 5.10
N ALA A 42 2.60 12.96 3.90
CA ALA A 42 2.47 12.24 2.64
C ALA A 42 3.24 10.91 2.71
N ASN A 43 2.59 9.81 2.36
CA ASN A 43 3.23 8.50 2.33
C ASN A 43 3.84 8.25 0.94
N TRP A 44 5.14 8.00 0.91
CA TRP A 44 5.84 7.53 -0.28
C TRP A 44 5.64 6.02 -0.41
N ARG A 45 4.75 5.61 -1.32
CA ARG A 45 4.54 4.20 -1.62
C ARG A 45 5.87 3.55 -2.03
N ASP A 46 5.96 2.25 -1.78
CA ASP A 46 7.08 1.39 -2.18
C ASP A 46 7.54 1.66 -3.63
N THR A 47 6.62 1.88 -4.58
CA THR A 47 6.95 2.24 -5.97
C THR A 47 7.84 3.48 -6.11
N LEU A 48 7.65 4.51 -5.27
CA LEU A 48 8.52 5.69 -5.27
C LEU A 48 9.88 5.40 -4.63
N SER A 49 9.91 4.56 -3.59
CA SER A 49 11.17 4.10 -2.98
C SER A 49 12.01 3.30 -4.00
N LEU A 50 11.35 2.47 -4.83
CA LEU A 50 11.98 1.70 -5.90
C LEU A 50 12.65 2.62 -6.94
N ILE A 51 11.90 3.55 -7.53
CA ILE A 51 12.45 4.39 -8.62
C ILE A 51 13.45 5.42 -8.10
N SER A 52 13.35 5.82 -6.84
CA SER A 52 14.29 6.77 -6.22
C SER A 52 15.53 6.12 -5.59
N ASN A 53 15.67 4.79 -5.67
CA ASN A 53 16.77 4.02 -5.07
C ASN A 53 16.91 4.22 -3.55
N ASP A 54 15.78 4.27 -2.82
CA ASP A 54 15.62 4.62 -1.40
C ASP A 54 15.95 6.07 -1.02
N ARG A 55 16.02 7.03 -1.95
CA ARG A 55 16.08 8.44 -1.56
C ARG A 55 14.82 8.88 -0.82
N PHE A 56 13.66 8.38 -1.28
CA PHE A 56 12.42 8.48 -0.52
C PHE A 56 12.15 7.17 0.17
N LYS A 57 11.97 7.21 1.49
CA LYS A 57 11.63 6.03 2.29
C LYS A 57 10.14 6.04 2.59
N ASN A 58 9.55 4.86 2.52
CA ASN A 58 8.19 4.64 2.96
C ASN A 58 8.09 4.69 4.49
N GLY A 59 7.05 5.34 5.01
CA GLY A 59 6.74 5.38 6.44
C GLY A 59 5.59 4.42 6.78
N GLU A 60 5.78 3.55 7.76
CA GLU A 60 4.67 2.75 8.28
C GLU A 60 3.70 3.66 9.04
N HIS A 61 2.41 3.48 8.80
CA HIS A 61 1.36 4.22 9.48
C HIS A 61 0.19 3.28 9.75
N ARG A 62 -0.41 3.46 10.92
CA ARG A 62 -1.53 2.64 11.41
C ARG A 62 -2.61 3.55 11.96
N VAL A 63 -3.85 3.17 11.68
CA VAL A 63 -5.02 3.79 12.27
C VAL A 63 -5.51 2.95 13.44
N LEU A 64 -5.74 3.58 14.59
CA LEU A 64 -6.41 2.93 15.71
C LEU A 64 -7.93 3.03 15.54
N ALA A 65 -8.64 1.95 15.81
CA ALA A 65 -10.09 1.95 15.87
C ALA A 65 -10.55 2.87 17.02
N ASN A 66 -11.52 3.74 16.74
CA ASN A 66 -12.12 4.61 17.74
C ASN A 66 -13.24 3.86 18.47
N GLY A 67 -13.27 3.93 19.81
CA GLY A 67 -14.34 3.37 20.64
C GLY A 67 -15.55 4.29 20.79
N VAL A 68 -15.44 5.57 20.41
CA VAL A 68 -16.49 6.58 20.60
C VAL A 68 -16.83 7.29 19.29
N GLY A 69 -17.94 6.90 18.68
CA GLY A 69 -18.48 7.56 17.49
C GLY A 69 -17.69 7.30 16.20
N PRO A 70 -18.22 7.73 15.04
CA PRO A 70 -17.60 7.48 13.75
C PRO A 70 -16.33 8.32 13.55
N ARG A 71 -15.28 7.71 13.00
CA ARG A 71 -14.12 8.42 12.42
C ARG A 71 -14.29 8.46 10.91
N ILE A 72 -14.17 9.64 10.31
CA ILE A 72 -14.25 9.84 8.86
C ILE A 72 -12.89 10.30 8.35
N SER A 73 -12.43 9.71 7.25
CA SER A 73 -11.19 10.09 6.55
C SER A 73 -11.39 10.03 5.03
N VAL A 74 -10.75 10.95 4.32
CA VAL A 74 -10.67 10.95 2.86
C VAL A 74 -9.22 10.76 2.46
N ALA A 75 -8.95 9.76 1.61
CA ALA A 75 -7.61 9.49 1.11
C ALA A 75 -7.57 9.79 -0.40
N THR A 76 -6.47 10.40 -0.85
CA THR A 76 -6.20 10.66 -2.27
C THR A 76 -4.93 9.95 -2.68
N PHE A 77 -5.00 9.18 -3.76
CA PHE A 77 -3.86 8.41 -4.27
C PHE A 77 -3.53 8.85 -5.70
N PHE A 78 -2.28 9.19 -5.94
CA PHE A 78 -1.73 9.35 -7.27
C PHE A 78 -1.04 8.04 -7.67
N TYR A 79 -1.61 7.31 -8.62
CA TYR A 79 -1.04 6.04 -9.08
C TYR A 79 -1.38 5.79 -10.55
N THR A 80 -0.43 5.20 -11.28
CA THR A 80 -0.58 4.82 -12.68
C THR A 80 -1.00 3.35 -12.85
N GLY A 81 -1.22 2.63 -11.75
CA GLY A 81 -1.38 1.17 -11.72
C GLY A 81 -2.67 0.60 -12.30
N MET A 82 -3.60 1.44 -12.76
CA MET A 82 -4.81 1.01 -13.47
C MET A 82 -4.57 0.79 -14.98
N LEU A 83 -3.44 1.27 -15.51
CA LEU A 83 -3.12 1.12 -16.93
C LEU A 83 -2.18 -0.06 -17.13
N GLU A 84 -2.56 -1.00 -17.98
CA GLU A 84 -1.63 -2.03 -18.44
C GLU A 84 -0.51 -1.36 -19.25
N THR A 85 0.67 -1.26 -18.65
CA THR A 85 1.86 -0.75 -19.33
C THR A 85 2.94 -1.82 -19.32
N LYS A 86 3.63 -1.98 -20.46
CA LYS A 86 4.87 -2.76 -20.56
C LYS A 86 6.10 -1.97 -20.10
N LYS A 87 5.90 -0.77 -19.56
CA LYS A 87 6.98 0.10 -19.11
C LYS A 87 7.66 -0.55 -17.90
N LEU A 88 8.97 -0.69 -17.99
CA LEU A 88 9.82 -1.11 -16.89
C LEU A 88 10.12 0.08 -15.99
N TYR A 89 9.96 -0.15 -14.69
CA TYR A 89 10.26 0.79 -13.62
C TYR A 89 11.42 0.22 -12.82
N GLY A 90 12.45 1.04 -12.65
CA GLY A 90 13.64 0.73 -11.88
C GLY A 90 14.25 2.02 -11.33
N PRO A 91 15.40 1.95 -10.63
CA PRO A 91 16.12 3.12 -10.17
C PRO A 91 16.36 4.12 -11.32
N ILE A 92 15.99 5.38 -11.11
CA ILE A 92 16.21 6.48 -12.05
C ILE A 92 17.72 6.62 -12.30
N LYS A 93 18.14 6.53 -13.56
CA LYS A 93 19.55 6.44 -13.94
C LYS A 93 20.36 7.66 -13.49
N GLU A 94 19.75 8.83 -13.54
CA GLU A 94 20.31 10.12 -13.12
C GLU A 94 20.56 10.20 -11.61
N LEU A 95 19.98 9.30 -10.81
CA LEU A 95 20.21 9.21 -9.37
C LEU A 95 21.30 8.18 -9.00
N LEU A 96 21.80 7.41 -9.97
CA LEU A 96 22.81 6.37 -9.76
C LEU A 96 24.22 6.93 -9.88
N SER A 97 25.15 6.32 -9.15
CA SER A 97 26.58 6.59 -9.22
C SER A 97 27.37 5.39 -8.70
N ASP A 98 28.71 5.41 -8.80
CA ASP A 98 29.55 4.35 -8.22
C ASP A 98 29.35 4.19 -6.71
N ALA A 99 29.06 5.30 -6.02
CA ALA A 99 28.73 5.33 -4.60
C ALA A 99 27.24 5.01 -4.31
N ASN A 100 26.36 5.09 -5.32
CA ASN A 100 24.93 4.80 -5.19
C ASN A 100 24.47 3.85 -6.31
N ARG A 101 24.91 2.60 -6.21
CA ARG A 101 24.55 1.53 -7.15
C ARG A 101 23.06 1.19 -7.08
N PRO A 102 22.47 0.63 -8.17
CA PRO A 102 21.07 0.22 -8.17
C PRO A 102 20.83 -0.85 -7.10
N LYS A 103 19.84 -0.62 -6.24
CA LYS A 103 19.43 -1.56 -5.18
C LYS A 103 18.26 -2.43 -5.59
N TYR A 104 17.58 -2.05 -6.67
CA TYR A 104 16.37 -2.70 -7.15
C TYR A 104 16.51 -3.05 -8.63
N ARG A 105 16.01 -4.23 -8.99
CA ARG A 105 15.83 -4.64 -10.39
C ARG A 105 14.64 -3.94 -11.02
N GLU A 106 14.66 -3.85 -12.34
CA GLU A 106 13.52 -3.34 -13.10
C GLU A 106 12.31 -4.28 -12.98
N THR A 107 11.10 -3.70 -12.95
CA THR A 107 9.84 -4.44 -12.87
C THR A 107 8.71 -3.69 -13.57
N THR A 108 7.63 -4.38 -13.92
CA THR A 108 6.40 -3.72 -14.38
C THR A 108 5.52 -3.33 -13.20
N VAL A 109 4.62 -2.36 -13.39
CA VAL A 109 3.62 -2.03 -12.36
C VAL A 109 2.70 -3.22 -12.07
N ARG A 110 2.42 -4.05 -13.07
CA ARG A 110 1.64 -5.29 -12.92
C ARG A 110 2.32 -6.26 -11.96
N ASP A 111 3.58 -6.57 -12.18
CA ASP A 111 4.33 -7.51 -11.34
C ASP A 111 4.51 -6.97 -9.92
N PHE A 112 4.72 -5.66 -9.80
CA PHE A 112 4.75 -4.98 -8.51
C PHE A 112 3.43 -5.12 -7.74
N ILE A 113 2.28 -4.89 -8.39
CA ILE A 113 0.96 -5.05 -7.78
C ILE A 113 0.71 -6.51 -7.40
N ALA A 114 1.04 -7.46 -8.27
CA ALA A 114 0.88 -8.89 -7.99
C ALA A 114 1.71 -9.31 -6.76
N ALA A 115 2.96 -8.85 -6.65
CA ALA A 115 3.79 -9.06 -5.48
C ALA A 115 3.19 -8.42 -4.22
N PHE A 116 2.69 -7.19 -4.32
CA PHE A 116 2.07 -6.47 -3.21
C PHE A 116 0.79 -7.17 -2.69
N GLN A 117 -0.05 -7.67 -3.60
CA GLN A 117 -1.27 -8.41 -3.26
C GLN A 117 -0.93 -9.79 -2.66
N GLY A 118 -0.02 -10.53 -3.30
CA GLY A 118 0.39 -11.87 -2.87
C GLY A 118 1.10 -11.91 -1.51
N LYS A 119 1.76 -10.82 -1.12
CA LYS A 119 2.39 -10.65 0.20
C LYS A 119 1.39 -10.79 1.37
N GLY A 120 0.14 -10.35 1.18
CA GLY A 120 -0.83 -10.27 2.28
C GLY A 120 -0.41 -9.27 3.38
N LEU A 121 -0.73 -9.59 4.64
CA LEU A 121 -0.68 -8.66 5.78
C LEU A 121 0.61 -8.68 6.61
N GLY A 122 1.60 -9.51 6.25
CA GLY A 122 2.77 -9.84 7.09
C GLY A 122 3.81 -8.74 7.34
N GLY A 123 3.47 -7.45 7.24
CA GLY A 123 4.35 -6.31 7.57
C GLY A 123 5.50 -6.05 6.58
N THR A 124 6.13 -7.06 5.99
CA THR A 124 7.35 -6.98 5.15
C THR A 124 7.21 -6.22 3.81
N SER A 125 7.92 -5.12 3.54
CA SER A 125 7.74 -4.36 2.27
C SER A 125 7.76 -5.23 1.00
N ALA A 126 6.87 -4.93 0.03
CA ALA A 126 6.82 -5.64 -1.25
C ALA A 126 8.12 -5.42 -2.06
N LEU A 127 8.89 -4.39 -1.73
CA LEU A 127 10.21 -4.09 -2.30
C LEU A 127 11.22 -5.20 -2.11
N ALA A 128 11.07 -6.03 -1.07
CA ALA A 128 11.97 -7.15 -0.84
C ALA A 128 12.05 -8.08 -2.07
N ASN A 129 10.96 -8.25 -2.81
CA ASN A 129 10.89 -9.08 -4.01
C ASN A 129 11.68 -8.50 -5.21
N PHE A 130 12.16 -7.26 -5.11
CA PHE A 130 12.79 -6.54 -6.20
C PHE A 130 14.22 -6.10 -5.87
N LYS A 131 14.76 -6.41 -4.69
CA LYS A 131 16.16 -6.08 -4.37
C LYS A 131 17.15 -6.90 -5.20
N ILE A 132 18.31 -6.30 -5.48
CA ILE A 132 19.50 -6.93 -6.09
C ILE A 132 20.49 -7.31 -4.98
#